data_AF-G8ZVG3-F1
#
_entry.id   AF-G8ZVG3-F1
#
_cell.length_a   1.000
_cell.length_b   1.000
_cell.length_c   1.000
_cell.angle_alpha   90.00
_cell.angle_beta   90.00
_cell.angle_gamma   90.00
#
_symmetry.space_group_name_H-M   'P 1'
#
loop_
_entity.id
_entity.type
_entity.pdbx_description
1 polymer ?
#
loop_
_entity_poly.entity_id
_entity_poly.type
_entity_poly.pdbx_seq_one_letter_code
_entity_poly.pdbx_strand_id
1 'polypeptide(L)' 'MNRFILLTVLFLYYAAWLLLPVFDLDGKLVMFPLPSIYAVYLPIGLLIVGFTIVGTFLGTILLLDPQEKPKSK' A
#
# COMPACT_ATOMS: atom_id res chain seq x y z
N MET A 1 -3.80 -5.81 -22.75
CA MET A 1 -2.34 -5.65 -22.97
C MET A 1 -1.74 -4.44 -22.24
N ASN A 2 -2.46 -3.34 -22.06
CA ASN A 2 -1.89 -2.10 -21.49
C ASN A 2 -1.54 -2.17 -20.00
N ARG A 3 -2.19 -3.05 -19.23
CA ARG A 3 -1.95 -3.19 -17.78
C ARG A 3 -0.51 -3.59 -17.45
N PHE A 4 0.07 -4.49 -18.26
CA PHE A 4 1.45 -4.94 -18.04
C PHE A 4 2.43 -3.78 -18.22
N ILE A 5 2.30 -3.04 -19.32
CA ILE A 5 3.15 -1.87 -19.62
C ILE A 5 3.02 -0.81 -18.51
N LEU A 6 1.79 -0.52 -18.07
CA LEU A 6 1.55 0.42 -16.97
C LEU A 6 2.25 -0.01 -15.68
N LEU A 7 2.11 -1.29 -15.29
CA LEU A 7 2.74 -1.83 -14.10
C LEU A 7 4.27 -1.81 -14.20
N THR A 8 4.83 -2.14 -15.36
CA THR A 8 6.28 -2.08 -15.61
C THR A 8 6.81 -0.67 -15.51
N VAL A 9 6.13 0.32 -16.10
CA VAL A 9 6.52 1.74 -16.01
C VAL A 9 6.44 2.23 -14.58
N LEU A 10 5.37 1.88 -13.85
CA LEU A 10 5.21 2.25 -12.45
C LEU A 10 6.33 1.64 -11.59
N PHE A 11 6.66 0.38 -11.83
CA PHE A 11 7.75 -0.32 -11.15
C PHE A 11 9.10 0.35 -11.42
N LEU A 12 9.44 0.64 -12.68
CA LEU A 12 10.68 1.33 -13.03
C LEU A 12 10.76 2.72 -12.40
N TYR A 13 9.66 3.46 -12.36
CA TYR A 13 9.59 4.77 -11.71
C TYR A 13 9.91 4.67 -10.21
N TYR A 14 9.27 3.76 -9.48
CA TYR A 14 9.55 3.56 -8.05
C TYR A 14 10.94 2.99 -7.79
N ALA A 15 11.43 2.08 -8.63
CA ALA A 15 12.77 1.52 -8.52
C ALA A 15 13.84 2.60 -8.70
N ALA A 16 13.67 3.48 -9.70
CA ALA A 16 14.54 4.64 -9.89
C ALA A 16 14.44 5.62 -8.71
N TRP A 17 13.23 5.87 -8.19
CA TRP A 17 13.03 6.73 -7.03
C TRP A 17 13.76 6.20 -5.78
N LEU A 18 13.76 4.89 -5.57
CA LEU A 18 14.43 4.26 -4.43
C LEU A 18 15.96 4.30 -4.52
N LEU A 19 16.50 4.41 -5.74
CA LEU A 19 17.95 4.43 -6.01
C LEU A 19 18.55 5.84 -6.03
N LEU A 20 17.74 6.91 -6.10
CA LEU A 20 18.20 8.31 -5.98
C LEU A 20 19.20 8.58 -4.84
N PRO A 21 19.00 8.08 -3.60
CA PRO A 21 19.93 8.36 -2.50
C PRO A 21 21.26 7.62 -2.68
N VAL A 22 21.31 6.51 -3.43
CA VAL A 22 22.57 5.80 -3.74
C VAL A 22 23.50 6.65 -4.62
N PHE A 23 22.90 7.49 -5.47
CA PHE A 23 23.64 8.37 -6.38
C PHE A 23 23.77 9.81 -5.86
N ASP A 24 23.35 10.09 -4.62
CA ASP A 24 23.34 11.45 -4.03
C ASP A 24 22.59 12.48 -4.91
N LEU A 25 21.53 12.00 -5.57
CA LEU A 25 20.66 12.78 -6.46
C LEU A 25 19.36 13.23 -5.77
N ASP A 26 19.23 12.97 -4.47
CA ASP A 26 18.06 13.38 -3.69
C ASP A 26 17.91 14.92 -3.73
N GLY A 27 16.70 15.40 -4.04
CA GLY A 27 16.40 16.83 -4.18
C GLY A 27 17.00 17.55 -5.40
N LYS A 28 17.79 16.88 -6.26
CA LYS A 28 18.41 17.49 -7.46
C LYS A 28 17.58 17.32 -8.73
N LEU A 29 16.67 16.35 -8.76
CA LEU A 29 15.87 16.03 -9.94
C LEU A 29 14.45 16.60 -9.83
N VAL A 30 14.06 17.44 -10.80
CA VAL A 30 12.72 18.06 -10.89
C VAL A 30 11.59 17.02 -10.94
N MET A 31 11.89 15.83 -11.48
CA MET A 31 10.92 14.72 -11.56
C MET A 31 10.62 14.09 -10.18
N PHE A 32 11.46 14.30 -9.18
CA PHE A 32 11.31 13.77 -7.82
C PHE A 32 11.34 14.93 -6.80
N PRO A 33 10.25 15.72 -6.71
CA PRO A 33 10.19 16.88 -5.80
C PRO A 33 10.13 16.48 -4.32
N LEU A 34 9.81 15.21 -4.05
CA LEU A 34 9.69 14.66 -2.71
C LEU A 34 10.93 13.81 -2.39
N PRO A 35 11.45 13.89 -1.15
CA PRO A 35 12.56 13.06 -0.68
C PRO A 35 12.35 11.57 -0.95
N SER A 36 13.45 10.86 -1.18
CA SER A 36 13.45 9.40 -1.46
C SER A 36 12.72 8.57 -0.40
N ILE A 37 12.65 9.06 0.84
CA ILE A 37 12.00 8.39 1.96
C ILE A 37 10.51 8.15 1.70
N TYR A 38 9.83 9.02 0.94
CA TYR A 38 8.42 8.87 0.60
C TYR A 38 8.15 7.67 -0.32
N ALA A 39 9.15 7.24 -1.11
CA ALA A 39 9.04 6.03 -1.93
C ALA A 39 8.85 4.76 -1.08
N VAL A 40 9.34 4.78 0.17
CA VAL A 40 9.17 3.69 1.15
C VAL A 40 7.84 3.83 1.91
N TYR A 41 7.44 5.06 2.26
CA TYR A 41 6.20 5.27 3.01
C TYR A 41 4.93 4.95 2.22
N LEU A 42 4.93 5.17 0.90
CA LEU A 42 3.80 4.86 0.02
C LEU A 42 3.34 3.39 0.08
N PRO A 43 4.21 2.39 -0.13
CA PRO A 43 3.83 0.98 0.00
C PRO A 43 3.45 0.60 1.43
N ILE A 44 4.10 1.18 2.45
CA ILE A 44 3.74 0.93 3.86
C ILE A 44 2.32 1.44 4.16
N GLY A 45 1.99 2.66 3.74
CA GLY A 45 0.65 3.22 3.89
C GLY A 45 -0.41 2.39 3.18
N LEU A 46 -0.10 1.89 1.98
CA LEU A 46 -0.99 1.01 1.23
C LEU A 46 -1.26 -0.30 1.97
N LEU A 47 -0.23 -0.90 2.59
CA LEU A 47 -0.37 -2.10 3.41
C LEU A 47 -1.22 -1.84 4.65
N ILE A 48 -0.98 -0.74 5.37
CA ILE A 48 -1.76 -0.37 6.55
C ILE A 48 -3.23 -0.21 6.17
N VAL A 49 -3.53 0.56 5.12
CA VAL A 49 -4.90 0.76 4.64
C VAL A 49 -5.55 -0.56 4.25
N GLY A 50 -4.85 -1.42 3.51
CA GLY A 50 -5.34 -2.74 3.13
C GLY A 50 -5.64 -3.62 4.35
N PHE A 51 -4.72 -3.67 5.32
CA PHE A 51 -4.92 -4.42 6.57
C PHE A 51 -6.07 -3.87 7.39
N THR A 52 -6.21 -2.55 7.50
CA THR A 52 -7.32 -1.92 8.21
C THR A 52 -8.65 -2.30 7.56
N ILE A 53 -8.75 -2.23 6.22
CA ILE A 53 -9.97 -2.60 5.50
C ILE A 53 -10.33 -4.07 5.75
N VAL A 54 -9.36 -4.98 5.58
CA VAL A 54 -9.57 -6.42 5.79
C VAL A 54 -9.93 -6.71 7.25
N GLY A 55 -9.21 -6.12 8.20
CA GLY A 55 -9.46 -6.28 9.64
C GLY A 55 -10.83 -5.77 10.06
N THR A 56 -11.25 -4.59 9.56
CA THR A 56 -12.59 -4.06 9.79
C THR A 56 -13.65 -4.98 9.21
N PHE A 57 -13.47 -5.47 7.99
CA PHE A 57 -14.41 -6.40 7.36
C PHE A 57 -14.59 -7.69 8.17
N LEU A 58 -13.49 -8.35 8.56
CA LEU A 58 -13.55 -9.53 9.43
C LEU A 58 -14.22 -9.20 10.78
N GLY A 59 -13.85 -8.09 11.40
CA GLY A 59 -14.43 -7.65 12.67
C GLY A 59 -15.94 -7.43 12.58
N THR A 60 -16.42 -6.84 11.49
CA THR A 60 -17.86 -6.66 11.27
C THR A 60 -18.58 -8.00 11.13
N ILE A 61 -18.02 -8.97 10.40
CA ILE A 61 -18.64 -10.30 10.27
C ILE A 61 -18.74 -10.98 11.64
N LEU A 62 -17.68 -10.95 12.45
CA LEU A 62 -17.67 -11.57 13.78
C LEU A 62 -18.66 -10.92 14.76
N LEU A 63 -18.85 -9.60 14.68
CA LEU A 63 -19.74 -8.85 15.57
C LEU A 63 -21.21 -8.92 15.14
N LEU A 64 -21.47 -9.00 13.84
CA LEU A 64 -22.82 -9.09 13.29
C LEU A 64 -23.33 -10.53 13.17
N ASP A 65 -22.49 -11.54 13.39
CA ASP A 65 -22.95 -12.93 13.42
C ASP A 65 -23.91 -13.09 14.61
N PRO A 66 -25.23 -13.25 14.36
CA PRO A 66 -26.17 -13.50 15.43
C PRO A 66 -25.81 -14.88 15.93
N GLN A 67 -25.13 -14.96 17.09
CA GLN A 67 -24.96 -16.21 17.83
C GLN A 67 -26.33 -16.89 17.77
N GLU A 68 -26.42 -18.03 17.08
CA GLU A 68 -27.59 -18.88 17.16
C GLU A 68 -27.79 -19.11 18.65
N LYS A 69 -28.77 -18.40 19.23
CA LYS A 69 -29.11 -18.53 20.64
C LYS A 69 -29.28 -20.04 20.83
N PRO A 70 -28.47 -20.70 21.68
CA PRO A 70 -28.68 -22.11 21.92
C PRO A 70 -30.13 -22.23 22.36
N LYS A 71 -30.95 -22.93 21.56
CA LYS A 71 -32.34 -23.24 21.91
C LYS A 71 -32.27 -24.01 23.22
N SER A 72 -32.39 -23.29 24.34
CA SER A 72 -32.63 -23.86 25.65
C SER A 72 -33.97 -24.56 25.55
N LYS A 73 -33.88 -25.89 25.54
CA LYS A 73 -35.01 -26.80 25.53
C LYS A 73 -35.60 -26.91 26.93
#